data_AF-A0A924YRA5-F1
#
_entry.id   AF-A0A924YRA5-F1
#
_cell.length_a   1.000
_cell.length_b   1.000
_cell.length_c   1.000
_cell.angle_alpha   90.00
_cell.angle_beta   90.00
_cell.angle_gamma   90.00
#
_symmetry.space_group_name_H-M   'P 1'
#
loop_
_entity.id
_entity.type
_entity.pdbx_description
1 polymer ?
#
loop_
_entity_poly.entity_id
_entity_poly.type
_entity_poly.pdbx_seq_one_letter_code
_entity_poly.pdbx_strand_id
1 'polypeptide(L)'
;QQGLVTAGKRGEAFLMARFETHTVGSHFITLPKGFQYNAPQLPENNYVDHLVNEKLKRLRINPSELCTDEEFVRRAYLDIVGVLPSVEEYTKFMSNADPKKRDALVDELLGRKEFVEMWVMKWAELLQIRTNNQITTKPMLRYYEWLQERVAKNYPMDKMVQELLSAKGGTFANAATNYYQIERDTLKTSENVAQVFMGMRTQCAQCHNHPFDRWTMDDYYSFAAFFAQIGRKQGEDPREIIIFNAGGGEVAHPIGGRQMKPKFLGGAVPDVAGKDRREVMATWLASKENPYFAKNLANIVWSHFFGQGIIDQVDDVRVSNPPSNAELIDELGKKFTEYNYDFKKLVRDICTSRIYQLSTKTNETNALDDRNFSHATLRRIRSEVLLDCITLATQTKDKFGGLPLGSRAVQIADGNTSTYFLTTFGRATRDSVCSCEVKMEPNLSQALHLLNGDTINSKLQQGGLIDLRLKEGKTPPQIIEEMYLRTLTRKPTEKELAALNGVLVNEKDPKPVLEDVFWSLLNSREFVFNH
;
A
#
# COMPACT_ATOMS: atom_id res chain seq x y z
N GLN A 1 -5.71 33.76 -24.70
CA GLN A 1 -6.79 34.21 -23.80
C GLN A 1 -6.17 34.55 -22.45
N GLN A 2 -6.70 35.54 -21.73
CA GLN A 2 -6.28 35.88 -20.36
C GLN A 2 -7.43 35.53 -19.40
N GLY A 3 -7.12 34.94 -18.25
CA GLY A 3 -8.08 34.61 -17.20
C GLY A 3 -7.57 35.06 -15.84
N LEU A 4 -8.48 35.45 -14.94
CA LEU A 4 -8.15 35.87 -13.58
C LEU A 4 -8.63 34.81 -12.58
N VAL A 5 -7.79 34.50 -11.59
CA VAL A 5 -8.14 33.64 -10.46
C VAL A 5 -7.95 34.41 -9.17
N THR A 6 -8.93 34.35 -8.27
CA THR A 6 -8.86 34.97 -6.95
C THR A 6 -8.75 33.89 -5.89
N ALA A 7 -7.74 34.00 -5.04
CA ALA A 7 -7.57 33.07 -3.94
C ALA A 7 -8.53 33.38 -2.79
N GLY A 8 -9.19 32.34 -2.26
CA GLY A 8 -10.11 32.48 -1.11
C GLY A 8 -9.44 32.26 0.25
N LYS A 9 -8.65 31.18 0.39
CA LYS A 9 -7.98 30.78 1.63
C LYS A 9 -6.50 30.52 1.38
N ARG A 10 -5.71 30.45 2.46
CA ARG A 10 -4.32 29.98 2.39
C ARG A 10 -4.27 28.56 1.83
N GLY A 11 -3.16 28.20 1.21
CA GLY A 11 -2.91 26.84 0.72
C GLY A 11 -2.38 26.86 -0.71
N GLU A 12 -2.60 25.78 -1.43
CA GLU A 12 -2.20 25.68 -2.83
C GLU A 12 -3.31 25.11 -3.70
N ALA A 13 -3.37 25.62 -4.92
CA ALA A 13 -4.28 25.19 -5.96
C ALA A 13 -3.50 24.88 -7.23
N PHE A 14 -4.05 23.98 -8.05
CA PHE A 14 -3.54 23.74 -9.39
C PHE A 14 -4.51 24.31 -10.41
N LEU A 15 -4.01 25.22 -11.23
CA LEU A 15 -4.78 25.84 -12.30
C LEU A 15 -4.49 25.11 -13.58
N MET A 16 -5.51 24.52 -14.18
CA MET A 16 -5.42 23.83 -15.45
C MET A 16 -6.04 24.67 -16.56
N ALA A 17 -5.34 24.80 -17.69
CA ALA A 17 -5.89 25.29 -18.94
C ALA A 17 -5.82 24.17 -19.98
N ARG A 18 -6.91 23.99 -20.73
CA ARG A 18 -7.02 22.96 -21.76
C ARG A 18 -7.47 23.56 -23.09
N PHE A 19 -6.82 23.15 -24.17
CA PHE A 19 -7.21 23.44 -25.54
C PHE A 19 -6.91 22.22 -26.42
N GLU A 20 -7.96 21.59 -26.98
CA GLU A 20 -7.88 20.31 -27.69
C GLU A 20 -7.14 19.20 -26.87
N THR A 21 -6.01 18.72 -27.37
CA THR A 21 -5.12 17.72 -26.73
C THR A 21 -4.07 18.35 -25.82
N HIS A 22 -3.96 19.69 -25.79
CA HIS A 22 -3.01 20.39 -24.94
C HIS A 22 -3.66 20.65 -23.59
N THR A 23 -3.06 20.09 -22.55
CA THR A 23 -3.39 20.40 -21.16
C THR A 23 -2.13 20.94 -20.51
N VAL A 24 -2.21 22.17 -20.01
CA VAL A 24 -1.14 22.79 -19.22
C VAL A 24 -1.68 23.08 -17.83
N GLY A 25 -0.79 22.97 -16.84
CA GLY A 25 -1.14 23.27 -15.48
C GLY A 25 -0.08 24.10 -14.79
N SER A 26 -0.49 24.91 -13.82
CA SER A 26 0.37 25.78 -13.04
C SER A 26 -0.02 25.71 -11.57
N HIS A 27 0.97 25.55 -10.70
CA HIS A 27 0.77 25.58 -9.25
C HIS A 27 0.66 27.03 -8.78
N PHE A 28 -0.35 27.30 -7.95
CA PHE A 28 -0.58 28.60 -7.35
C PHE A 28 -0.60 28.46 -5.82
N ILE A 29 0.31 29.13 -5.14
CA ILE A 29 0.38 29.15 -3.68
C ILE A 29 -0.24 30.45 -3.17
N THR A 30 -1.15 30.33 -2.22
CA THR A 30 -1.76 31.45 -1.51
C THR A 30 -1.24 31.49 -0.08
N LEU A 31 -0.51 32.55 0.24
CA LEU A 31 0.04 32.77 1.57
C LEU A 31 -0.91 33.61 2.42
N PRO A 32 -1.01 33.35 3.73
CA PRO A 32 -1.80 34.17 4.63
C PRO A 32 -1.22 35.59 4.73
N LYS A 33 -2.07 36.62 4.56
CA LYS A 33 -1.67 38.03 4.71
C LYS A 33 -1.30 38.31 6.17
N GLY A 34 -0.17 38.97 6.40
CA GLY A 34 0.26 39.40 7.74
C GLY A 34 0.76 38.29 8.68
N PHE A 35 0.82 37.04 8.22
CA PHE A 35 1.37 35.94 9.02
C PHE A 35 2.89 36.02 9.12
N GLN A 36 3.41 36.18 10.34
CA GLN A 36 4.84 36.09 10.63
C GLN A 36 5.24 34.62 10.68
N TYR A 37 5.99 34.19 9.68
CA TYR A 37 6.47 32.81 9.58
C TYR A 37 7.91 32.72 10.06
N ASN A 38 8.12 31.97 11.14
CA ASN A 38 9.44 31.60 11.62
C ASN A 38 9.67 30.13 11.26
N ALA A 39 10.48 29.90 10.21
CA ALA A 39 10.80 28.56 9.77
C ALA A 39 11.58 27.82 10.88
N PRO A 40 11.11 26.65 11.34
CA PRO A 40 11.85 25.87 12.32
C PRO A 40 13.13 25.31 11.67
N GLN A 41 14.23 25.32 12.41
CA GLN A 41 15.45 24.61 12.02
C GLN A 41 15.34 23.16 12.50
N LEU A 42 14.87 22.28 11.63
CA LEU A 42 14.68 20.87 11.94
C LEU A 42 15.84 20.04 11.39
N PRO A 43 16.28 18.99 12.10
CA PRO A 43 17.22 18.04 11.54
C PRO A 43 16.58 17.30 10.34
N GLU A 44 17.38 17.07 9.31
CA GLU A 44 17.01 16.29 8.12
C GLU A 44 17.81 14.99 8.13
N ASN A 45 17.13 13.85 8.21
CA ASN A 45 17.78 12.54 8.21
C ASN A 45 18.20 12.13 6.80
N ASN A 46 17.41 12.50 5.80
CA ASN A 46 17.68 12.20 4.39
C ASN A 46 16.93 13.16 3.43
N TYR A 47 16.98 12.85 2.12
CA TYR A 47 16.39 13.66 1.05
C TYR A 47 14.86 13.81 1.13
N VAL A 48 14.15 12.88 1.77
CA VAL A 48 12.70 12.98 1.98
C VAL A 48 12.40 14.18 2.87
N ASP A 49 13.13 14.29 3.99
CA ASP A 49 12.96 15.38 4.94
C ASP A 49 13.25 16.73 4.28
N HIS A 50 14.36 16.81 3.54
CA HIS A 50 14.74 18.01 2.81
C HIS A 50 13.64 18.52 1.87
N LEU A 51 13.12 17.63 1.02
CA LEU A 51 12.17 18.00 -0.03
C LEU A 51 10.77 18.31 0.53
N VAL A 52 10.36 17.64 1.61
CA VAL A 52 9.12 17.96 2.32
C VAL A 52 9.26 19.28 3.09
N ASN A 53 10.38 19.50 3.80
CA ASN A 53 10.62 20.74 4.54
C ASN A 53 10.65 21.96 3.62
N GLU A 54 11.34 21.88 2.47
CA GLU A 54 11.36 22.97 1.50
C GLU A 54 9.96 23.26 0.94
N LYS A 55 9.14 22.23 0.72
CA LYS A 55 7.73 22.40 0.34
C LYS A 55 6.93 23.13 1.45
N LEU A 56 7.02 22.66 2.69
CA LEU A 56 6.30 23.24 3.82
C LEU A 56 6.72 24.69 4.10
N LYS A 57 8.01 25.00 3.92
CA LYS A 57 8.57 26.34 4.01
C LYS A 57 7.99 27.30 2.97
N ARG A 58 7.83 26.85 1.72
CA ARG A 58 7.15 27.63 0.67
C ARG A 58 5.68 27.88 1.03
N LEU A 59 5.02 26.95 1.71
CA LEU A 59 3.64 27.08 2.18
C LEU A 59 3.50 27.83 3.51
N ARG A 60 4.62 28.17 4.18
CA ARG A 60 4.66 28.73 5.54
C ARG A 60 3.94 27.85 6.57
N ILE A 61 4.11 26.53 6.46
CA ILE A 61 3.58 25.53 7.38
C ILE A 61 4.74 24.98 8.22
N ASN A 62 4.57 24.91 9.53
CA ASN A 62 5.48 24.21 10.43
C ASN A 62 5.01 22.76 10.55
N PRO A 63 5.88 21.76 10.30
CA PRO A 63 5.51 20.38 10.55
C PRO A 63 5.28 20.13 12.04
N SER A 64 4.58 19.03 12.36
CA SER A 64 4.38 18.60 13.73
C SER A 64 5.68 18.16 14.40
N GLU A 65 5.62 18.05 15.72
CA GLU A 65 6.69 17.43 16.50
C GLU A 65 6.82 15.93 16.16
N LEU A 66 7.94 15.34 16.58
CA LEU A 66 8.13 13.89 16.49
C LEU A 66 7.09 13.16 17.37
N CYS A 67 6.65 12.00 16.88
CA CYS A 67 5.87 11.06 17.68
C CYS A 67 6.69 10.48 18.83
N THR A 68 6.00 10.00 19.86
CA THR A 68 6.65 9.29 20.97
C THR A 68 7.25 7.96 20.50
N ASP A 69 8.10 7.36 21.31
CA ASP A 69 8.66 6.04 21.01
C ASP A 69 7.59 4.93 20.99
N GLU A 70 6.55 5.05 21.81
CA GLU A 70 5.39 4.13 21.81
C GLU A 70 4.61 4.25 20.50
N GLU A 71 4.33 5.47 20.04
CA GLU A 71 3.68 5.73 18.75
C GLU A 71 4.55 5.21 17.59
N PHE A 72 5.87 5.47 17.61
CA PHE A 72 6.78 5.02 16.57
C PHE A 72 6.85 3.49 16.47
N VAL A 73 7.07 2.79 17.58
CA VAL A 73 7.23 1.32 17.55
C VAL A 73 5.93 0.66 17.08
N ARG A 74 4.76 1.14 17.52
CA ARG A 74 3.46 0.68 17.02
C ARG A 74 3.35 0.87 15.52
N ARG A 75 3.61 2.10 15.04
CA ARG A 75 3.47 2.48 13.64
C ARG A 75 4.39 1.67 12.74
N ALA A 76 5.66 1.53 13.12
CA ALA A 76 6.66 0.78 12.38
C ALA A 76 6.31 -0.70 12.26
N TYR A 77 5.85 -1.33 13.35
CA TYR A 77 5.41 -2.73 13.33
C TYR A 77 4.18 -2.93 12.44
N LEU A 78 3.15 -2.08 12.57
CA LEU A 78 1.95 -2.17 11.75
C LEU A 78 2.23 -1.94 10.27
N ASP A 79 3.04 -0.93 9.94
CA ASP A 79 3.32 -0.59 8.55
C ASP A 79 4.30 -1.57 7.88
N ILE A 80 5.41 -1.91 8.54
CA ILE A 80 6.49 -2.68 7.89
C ILE A 80 6.16 -4.17 7.88
N VAL A 81 5.56 -4.71 8.96
CA VAL A 81 5.36 -6.16 9.13
C VAL A 81 3.92 -6.59 9.38
N GLY A 82 2.98 -5.64 9.49
CA GLY A 82 1.55 -5.95 9.55
C GLY A 82 1.13 -6.68 10.83
N VAL A 83 1.81 -6.44 11.95
CA VAL A 83 1.47 -6.98 13.29
C VAL A 83 1.79 -5.94 14.35
N LEU A 84 1.34 -6.17 15.58
CA LEU A 84 1.81 -5.43 16.76
C LEU A 84 3.08 -6.09 17.32
N PRO A 85 3.97 -5.33 17.97
CA PRO A 85 5.11 -5.92 18.67
C PRO A 85 4.63 -6.79 19.84
N SER A 86 5.41 -7.83 20.16
CA SER A 86 5.27 -8.55 21.42
C SER A 86 5.62 -7.65 22.61
N VAL A 87 5.21 -8.05 23.81
CA VAL A 87 5.53 -7.33 25.05
C VAL A 87 7.04 -7.27 25.27
N GLU A 88 7.76 -8.33 24.90
CA GLU A 88 9.21 -8.43 24.96
C GLU A 88 9.88 -7.50 23.94
N GLU A 89 9.40 -7.47 22.70
CA GLU A 89 9.88 -6.56 21.65
C GLU A 89 9.68 -5.09 22.05
N TYR A 90 8.50 -4.76 22.56
CA TYR A 90 8.21 -3.44 23.13
C TYR A 90 9.19 -3.08 24.25
N THR A 91 9.38 -3.97 25.23
CA THR A 91 10.24 -3.72 26.39
C THR A 91 11.71 -3.54 25.97
N LYS A 92 12.18 -4.36 25.01
CA LYS A 92 13.52 -4.23 24.41
C LYS A 92 13.70 -2.87 23.74
N PHE A 93 12.71 -2.41 22.97
CA PHE A 93 12.79 -1.11 22.30
C PHE A 93 12.75 0.07 23.28
N MET A 94 11.87 0.02 24.28
CA MET A 94 11.73 1.11 25.26
C MET A 94 12.93 1.22 26.21
N SER A 95 13.61 0.11 26.51
CA SER A 95 14.82 0.10 27.34
C SER A 95 16.09 0.47 26.57
N ASN A 96 16.05 0.53 25.23
CA ASN A 96 17.18 0.92 24.41
C ASN A 96 17.38 2.45 24.45
N ALA A 97 18.56 2.89 24.87
CA ALA A 97 18.95 4.30 24.96
C ALA A 97 19.74 4.80 23.72
N ASP A 98 20.01 3.93 22.74
CA ASP A 98 20.70 4.32 21.51
C ASP A 98 19.87 5.37 20.74
N PRO A 99 20.42 6.56 20.42
CA PRO A 99 19.74 7.56 19.61
C PRO A 99 19.33 7.06 18.21
N LYS A 100 19.94 5.98 17.71
CA LYS A 100 19.63 5.33 16.43
C LYS A 100 18.72 4.10 16.57
N LYS A 101 18.11 3.87 17.73
CA LYS A 101 17.24 2.69 17.95
C LYS A 101 16.07 2.60 16.96
N ARG A 102 15.55 3.75 16.48
CA ARG A 102 14.47 3.80 15.48
C ARG A 102 14.93 3.26 14.13
N ASP A 103 16.09 3.70 13.65
CA ASP A 103 16.72 3.21 12.43
C ASP A 103 17.04 1.72 12.53
N ALA A 104 17.61 1.29 13.66
CA ALA A 104 17.93 -0.12 13.92
C ALA A 104 16.66 -1.00 13.93
N LEU A 105 15.55 -0.49 14.47
CA LEU A 105 14.27 -1.19 14.42
C LEU A 105 13.76 -1.32 12.98
N VAL A 106 13.84 -0.26 12.17
CA VAL A 106 13.47 -0.34 10.74
C VAL A 106 14.30 -1.40 10.03
N ASP A 107 15.62 -1.43 10.25
CA ASP A 107 16.51 -2.44 9.67
C ASP A 107 16.15 -3.87 10.12
N GLU A 108 15.82 -4.07 11.40
CA GLU A 108 15.35 -5.35 11.95
C GLU A 108 14.06 -5.80 11.25
N LEU A 109 13.06 -4.91 11.16
CA LEU A 109 11.74 -5.21 10.59
C LEU A 109 11.80 -5.49 9.08
N LEU A 110 12.68 -4.83 8.33
CA LEU A 110 12.91 -5.13 6.90
C LEU A 110 13.52 -6.52 6.67
N GLY A 111 14.19 -7.07 7.66
CA GLY A 111 14.74 -8.43 7.64
C GLY A 111 13.71 -9.53 7.93
N ARG A 112 12.53 -9.17 8.44
CA ARG A 112 11.52 -10.14 8.88
C ARG A 112 10.77 -10.79 7.72
N LYS A 113 10.35 -12.04 7.91
CA LYS A 113 9.46 -12.74 6.96
C LYS A 113 8.13 -12.01 6.80
N GLU A 114 7.67 -11.36 7.86
CA GLU A 114 6.39 -10.66 7.89
C GLU A 114 6.37 -9.45 6.96
N PHE A 115 7.53 -8.81 6.71
CA PHE A 115 7.67 -7.78 5.68
C PHE A 115 7.38 -8.35 4.29
N VAL A 116 7.91 -9.54 3.99
CA VAL A 116 7.68 -10.23 2.72
C VAL A 116 6.19 -10.55 2.57
N GLU A 117 5.57 -11.13 3.60
CA GLU A 117 4.15 -11.49 3.57
C GLU A 117 3.24 -10.27 3.32
N MET A 118 3.54 -9.13 3.95
CA MET A 118 2.83 -7.87 3.72
C MET A 118 2.93 -7.38 2.27
N TRP A 119 4.12 -7.36 1.70
CA TRP A 119 4.32 -6.87 0.34
C TRP A 119 3.86 -7.87 -0.72
N VAL A 120 3.94 -9.17 -0.46
CA VAL A 120 3.34 -10.21 -1.31
C VAL A 120 1.83 -10.06 -1.35
N MET A 121 1.16 -9.84 -0.21
CA MET A 121 -0.28 -9.59 -0.18
C MET A 121 -0.67 -8.40 -1.07
N LYS A 122 0.03 -7.26 -0.91
CA LYS A 122 -0.22 -6.04 -1.69
C LYS A 122 0.05 -6.21 -3.18
N TRP A 123 1.16 -6.86 -3.54
CA TRP A 123 1.46 -7.15 -4.94
C TRP A 123 0.48 -8.16 -5.52
N ALA A 124 0.02 -9.13 -4.74
CA ALA A 124 -1.00 -10.08 -5.18
C ALA A 124 -2.33 -9.40 -5.49
N GLU A 125 -2.69 -8.32 -4.80
CA GLU A 125 -3.84 -7.46 -5.14
C GLU A 125 -3.64 -6.82 -6.53
N LEU A 126 -2.54 -6.10 -6.74
CA LEU A 126 -2.24 -5.42 -8.01
C LEU A 126 -2.05 -6.39 -9.19
N LEU A 127 -1.59 -7.61 -8.91
CA LEU A 127 -1.38 -8.68 -9.89
C LEU A 127 -2.59 -9.60 -10.03
N GLN A 128 -3.70 -9.28 -9.36
CA GLN A 128 -4.98 -9.98 -9.44
C GLN A 128 -4.88 -11.50 -9.16
N ILE A 129 -4.00 -11.92 -8.24
CA ILE A 129 -3.77 -13.35 -7.95
C ILE A 129 -5.00 -13.95 -7.29
N ARG A 130 -5.77 -14.71 -8.07
CA ARG A 130 -6.98 -15.42 -7.64
C ARG A 130 -7.27 -16.63 -8.53
N THR A 131 -8.08 -17.55 -8.02
CA THR A 131 -8.70 -18.57 -8.87
C THR A 131 -9.84 -17.97 -9.70
N ASN A 132 -10.11 -18.52 -10.88
CA ASN A 132 -11.27 -18.17 -11.69
C ASN A 132 -11.58 -19.31 -12.68
N ASN A 133 -12.49 -19.08 -13.62
CA ASN A 133 -12.87 -20.08 -14.64
C ASN A 133 -11.69 -20.55 -15.52
N GLN A 134 -10.59 -19.79 -15.56
CA GLN A 134 -9.39 -20.10 -16.36
C GLN A 134 -8.21 -20.59 -15.51
N ILE A 135 -8.16 -20.20 -14.23
CA ILE A 135 -7.04 -20.49 -13.33
C ILE A 135 -7.53 -21.32 -12.15
N THR A 136 -7.13 -22.58 -12.13
CA THR A 136 -7.35 -23.48 -10.99
C THR A 136 -6.35 -23.22 -9.87
N THR A 137 -6.54 -23.86 -8.71
CA THR A 137 -5.72 -23.64 -7.50
C THR A 137 -4.22 -23.84 -7.73
N LYS A 138 -3.81 -24.88 -8.45
CA LYS A 138 -2.38 -25.19 -8.67
C LYS A 138 -1.62 -24.08 -9.41
N PRO A 139 -2.05 -23.62 -10.62
CA PRO A 139 -1.39 -22.50 -11.30
C PRO A 139 -1.42 -21.20 -10.50
N MET A 140 -2.53 -20.91 -9.80
CA MET A 140 -2.63 -19.73 -8.91
C MET A 140 -1.58 -19.78 -7.79
N LEU A 141 -1.45 -20.92 -7.10
CA LEU A 141 -0.47 -21.09 -6.03
C LEU A 141 0.96 -20.95 -6.55
N ARG A 142 1.28 -21.52 -7.72
CA ARG A 142 2.59 -21.32 -8.35
C ARG A 142 2.89 -19.85 -8.63
N TYR A 143 1.89 -19.10 -9.07
CA TYR A 143 2.05 -17.67 -9.32
C TYR A 143 2.27 -16.87 -8.02
N TYR A 144 1.53 -17.21 -6.96
CA TYR A 144 1.73 -16.64 -5.63
C TYR A 144 3.13 -16.97 -5.07
N GLU A 145 3.57 -18.23 -5.16
CA GLU A 145 4.90 -18.69 -4.74
C GLU A 145 6.03 -17.97 -5.48
N TRP A 146 5.88 -17.77 -6.80
CA TRP A 146 6.83 -17.00 -7.60
C TRP A 146 6.96 -15.56 -7.09
N LEU A 147 5.84 -14.89 -6.82
CA LEU A 147 5.85 -13.54 -6.27
C LEU A 147 6.52 -13.52 -4.90
N GLN A 148 6.17 -14.47 -4.04
CA GLN A 148 6.76 -14.63 -2.72
C GLN A 148 8.28 -14.80 -2.79
N GLU A 149 8.77 -15.63 -3.69
CA GLU A 149 10.20 -15.85 -3.90
C GLU A 149 10.92 -14.56 -4.34
N ARG A 150 10.35 -13.82 -5.30
CA ARG A 150 10.93 -12.58 -5.83
C ARG A 150 11.02 -11.50 -4.75
N VAL A 151 9.95 -11.31 -3.97
CA VAL A 151 9.92 -10.35 -2.86
C VAL A 151 10.87 -10.77 -1.73
N ALA A 152 10.89 -12.06 -1.36
CA ALA A 152 11.75 -12.58 -0.30
C ALA A 152 13.25 -12.37 -0.59
N LYS A 153 13.64 -12.56 -1.85
CA LYS A 153 15.02 -12.37 -2.32
C LYS A 153 15.39 -10.91 -2.54
N ASN A 154 14.47 -9.96 -2.31
CA ASN A 154 14.63 -8.55 -2.68
C ASN A 154 15.09 -8.41 -4.15
N TYR A 155 14.49 -9.20 -5.03
CA TYR A 155 14.85 -9.20 -6.45
C TYR A 155 14.58 -7.80 -7.03
N PRO A 156 15.48 -7.21 -7.84
CA PRO A 156 15.27 -5.89 -8.42
C PRO A 156 13.91 -5.75 -9.10
N MET A 157 13.15 -4.72 -8.74
CA MET A 157 11.76 -4.60 -9.21
C MET A 157 11.66 -4.43 -10.73
N ASP A 158 12.62 -3.75 -11.36
CA ASP A 158 12.69 -3.68 -12.82
C ASP A 158 12.81 -5.06 -13.45
N LYS A 159 13.69 -5.92 -12.91
CA LYS A 159 13.89 -7.29 -13.39
C LYS A 159 12.68 -8.17 -13.13
N MET A 160 12.04 -8.03 -11.97
CA MET A 160 10.80 -8.75 -11.67
C MET A 160 9.70 -8.41 -12.67
N VAL A 161 9.52 -7.12 -12.99
CA VAL A 161 8.50 -6.65 -13.93
C VAL A 161 8.84 -7.02 -15.38
N GLN A 162 10.13 -6.94 -15.77
CA GLN A 162 10.58 -7.43 -17.07
C GLN A 162 10.26 -8.92 -17.23
N GLU A 163 10.65 -9.74 -16.25
CA GLU A 163 10.39 -11.18 -16.23
C GLU A 163 8.89 -11.50 -16.32
N LEU A 164 8.06 -10.78 -15.57
CA LEU A 164 6.61 -10.93 -15.57
C LEU A 164 5.99 -10.64 -16.94
N LEU A 165 6.30 -9.47 -17.50
CA LEU A 165 5.68 -9.00 -18.73
C LEU A 165 6.26 -9.68 -19.99
N SER A 166 7.48 -10.19 -19.94
CA SER A 166 8.06 -10.99 -21.04
C SER A 166 7.81 -12.49 -20.89
N ALA A 167 7.04 -12.94 -19.88
CA ALA A 167 6.91 -14.35 -19.54
C ALA A 167 6.37 -15.19 -20.71
N LYS A 168 6.98 -16.37 -20.90
CA LYS A 168 6.58 -17.39 -21.89
C LYS A 168 6.85 -18.79 -21.35
N GLY A 169 6.20 -19.80 -21.91
CA GLY A 169 6.25 -21.19 -21.46
C GLY A 169 4.97 -21.63 -20.75
N GLY A 170 5.01 -22.83 -20.17
CA GLY A 170 3.88 -23.41 -19.44
C GLY A 170 3.64 -22.74 -18.09
N THR A 171 2.37 -22.62 -17.69
CA THR A 171 1.93 -22.00 -16.42
C THR A 171 2.43 -22.72 -15.17
N PHE A 172 2.96 -23.95 -15.28
CA PHE A 172 3.61 -24.62 -14.17
C PHE A 172 5.13 -24.43 -14.17
N ALA A 173 5.75 -24.51 -15.35
CA ALA A 173 7.21 -24.37 -15.50
C ALA A 173 7.69 -22.92 -15.33
N ASN A 174 6.94 -21.96 -15.86
CA ASN A 174 7.17 -20.53 -15.70
C ASN A 174 5.92 -19.87 -15.10
N ALA A 175 5.88 -19.79 -13.77
CA ALA A 175 4.70 -19.34 -13.03
C ALA A 175 4.29 -17.88 -13.34
N ALA A 176 5.21 -17.02 -13.77
CA ALA A 176 4.90 -15.65 -14.17
C ALA A 176 3.94 -15.58 -15.37
N THR A 177 3.89 -16.63 -16.20
CA THR A 177 2.95 -16.69 -17.34
C THR A 177 1.47 -16.71 -16.92
N ASN A 178 1.16 -17.02 -15.66
CA ASN A 178 -0.20 -16.95 -15.12
C ASN A 178 -0.78 -15.53 -15.15
N TYR A 179 0.06 -14.49 -15.20
CA TYR A 179 -0.40 -13.10 -15.42
C TYR A 179 -1.31 -12.98 -16.65
N TYR A 180 -0.95 -13.66 -17.74
CA TYR A 180 -1.71 -13.66 -19.00
C TYR A 180 -2.87 -14.67 -19.03
N GLN A 181 -3.14 -15.37 -17.92
CA GLN A 181 -4.33 -16.20 -17.76
C GLN A 181 -5.46 -15.47 -17.05
N ILE A 182 -5.14 -14.49 -16.22
CA ILE A 182 -6.10 -13.76 -15.39
C ILE A 182 -6.98 -12.89 -16.27
N GLU A 183 -6.33 -12.01 -17.04
CA GLU A 183 -6.97 -11.20 -18.07
C GLU A 183 -6.55 -11.73 -19.45
N ARG A 184 -7.54 -12.00 -20.30
CA ARG A 184 -7.33 -12.54 -21.65
C ARG A 184 -7.70 -11.54 -22.74
N ASP A 185 -8.47 -10.51 -22.41
CA ASP A 185 -8.74 -9.42 -23.33
C ASP A 185 -7.47 -8.57 -23.52
N THR A 186 -7.15 -8.29 -24.79
CA THR A 186 -5.91 -7.60 -25.17
C THR A 186 -5.91 -6.15 -24.71
N LEU A 187 -7.05 -5.47 -24.86
CA LEU A 187 -7.20 -4.08 -24.48
C LEU A 187 -7.14 -3.95 -22.95
N LYS A 188 -7.84 -4.84 -22.24
CA LYS A 188 -7.85 -4.83 -20.77
C LYS A 188 -6.49 -5.18 -20.17
N THR A 189 -5.76 -6.12 -20.77
CA THR A 189 -4.37 -6.41 -20.37
C THR A 189 -3.49 -5.18 -20.52
N SER A 190 -3.61 -4.46 -21.64
CA SER A 190 -2.87 -3.23 -21.91
C SER A 190 -3.18 -2.13 -20.88
N GLU A 191 -4.47 -1.94 -20.55
CA GLU A 191 -4.90 -1.01 -19.51
C GLU A 191 -4.31 -1.37 -18.15
N ASN A 192 -4.38 -2.65 -17.75
CA ASN A 192 -3.89 -3.10 -16.46
C ASN A 192 -2.37 -2.91 -16.33
N VAL A 193 -1.60 -3.14 -17.40
CA VAL A 193 -0.15 -2.88 -17.40
C VAL A 193 0.15 -1.38 -17.25
N ALA A 194 -0.56 -0.51 -17.96
CA ALA A 194 -0.40 0.93 -17.84
C ALA A 194 -0.75 1.44 -16.44
N GLN A 195 -1.84 0.93 -15.87
CA GLN A 195 -2.34 1.34 -14.57
C GLN A 195 -1.42 0.86 -13.44
N VAL A 196 -1.04 -0.42 -13.41
CA VAL A 196 -0.23 -0.99 -12.31
C VAL A 196 1.19 -0.44 -12.31
N PHE A 197 1.84 -0.40 -13.48
CA PHE A 197 3.29 -0.14 -13.54
C PHE A 197 3.65 1.29 -13.92
N MET A 198 2.75 2.05 -14.55
CA MET A 198 2.98 3.45 -14.89
C MET A 198 2.02 4.42 -14.18
N GLY A 199 1.06 3.90 -13.41
CA GLY A 199 0.07 4.70 -12.70
C GLY A 199 -0.92 5.38 -13.63
N MET A 200 -1.15 4.85 -14.83
CA MET A 200 -1.91 5.53 -15.88
C MET A 200 -3.26 4.87 -16.17
N ARG A 201 -4.33 5.67 -16.09
CA ARG A 201 -5.68 5.27 -16.54
C ARG A 201 -5.91 5.67 -17.99
N THR A 202 -5.72 4.73 -18.91
CA THR A 202 -5.88 4.98 -20.35
C THR A 202 -7.28 4.66 -20.87
N GLN A 203 -8.19 4.15 -20.04
CA GLN A 203 -9.48 3.57 -20.46
C GLN A 203 -10.38 4.58 -21.19
N CYS A 204 -10.40 5.84 -20.77
CA CYS A 204 -11.20 6.86 -21.47
C CYS A 204 -10.72 7.07 -22.92
N ALA A 205 -9.43 6.81 -23.20
CA ALA A 205 -8.84 6.88 -24.53
C ALA A 205 -9.29 5.76 -25.48
N GLN A 206 -10.06 4.77 -25.01
CA GLN A 206 -10.59 3.70 -25.84
C GLN A 206 -11.63 4.22 -26.84
N CYS A 207 -12.51 5.13 -26.42
CA CYS A 207 -13.63 5.60 -27.23
C CYS A 207 -13.44 7.03 -27.78
N HIS A 208 -12.67 7.86 -27.09
CA HIS A 208 -12.36 9.24 -27.48
C HIS A 208 -11.03 9.68 -26.87
N ASN A 209 -10.36 10.71 -27.39
CA ASN A 209 -9.15 11.24 -26.74
C ASN A 209 -9.43 11.62 -25.27
N HIS A 210 -8.48 11.33 -24.37
CA HIS A 210 -8.69 11.47 -22.94
C HIS A 210 -9.08 12.93 -22.57
N PRO A 211 -10.13 13.14 -21.76
CA PRO A 211 -10.67 14.49 -21.52
C PRO A 211 -9.85 15.30 -20.51
N PHE A 212 -9.01 14.65 -19.71
CA PHE A 212 -8.23 15.29 -18.66
C PHE A 212 -6.75 14.95 -18.70
N ASP A 213 -6.29 14.39 -19.82
CA ASP A 213 -4.91 13.95 -20.01
C ASP A 213 -4.55 14.01 -21.50
N ARG A 214 -3.28 13.81 -21.83
CA ARG A 214 -2.72 13.92 -23.19
C ARG A 214 -2.95 12.69 -24.07
N TRP A 215 -3.47 11.60 -23.52
CA TRP A 215 -3.56 10.32 -24.24
C TRP A 215 -4.63 10.35 -25.33
N THR A 216 -4.23 9.98 -26.54
CA THR A 216 -5.12 9.87 -27.69
C THR A 216 -5.61 8.43 -27.89
N MET A 217 -6.65 8.26 -28.71
CA MET A 217 -7.05 6.92 -29.17
C MET A 217 -5.89 6.19 -29.86
N ASP A 218 -5.10 6.91 -30.64
CA ASP A 218 -3.89 6.37 -31.29
C ASP A 218 -2.94 5.77 -30.26
N ASP A 219 -2.63 6.52 -29.19
CA ASP A 219 -1.72 6.05 -28.15
C ASP A 219 -2.29 4.82 -27.43
N TYR A 220 -3.60 4.81 -27.14
CA TYR A 220 -4.27 3.67 -26.51
C TYR A 220 -4.14 2.39 -27.34
N TYR A 221 -4.54 2.43 -28.62
CA TYR A 221 -4.52 1.24 -29.46
C TYR A 221 -3.11 0.85 -29.93
N SER A 222 -2.19 1.81 -30.07
CA SER A 222 -0.77 1.51 -30.32
C SER A 222 -0.08 0.87 -29.12
N PHE A 223 -0.43 1.24 -27.89
CA PHE A 223 0.11 0.55 -26.71
C PHE A 223 -0.48 -0.86 -26.59
N ALA A 224 -1.78 -1.02 -26.86
CA ALA A 224 -2.43 -2.34 -26.88
C ALA A 224 -1.83 -3.30 -27.92
N ALA A 225 -1.26 -2.78 -29.02
CA ALA A 225 -0.61 -3.58 -30.06
C ALA A 225 0.60 -4.39 -29.57
N PHE A 226 1.18 -4.07 -28.40
CA PHE A 226 2.21 -4.91 -27.77
C PHE A 226 1.70 -6.26 -27.28
N PHE A 227 0.40 -6.36 -26.97
CA PHE A 227 -0.24 -7.55 -26.39
C PHE A 227 -0.99 -8.39 -27.43
N ALA A 228 -1.07 -7.91 -28.68
CA ALA A 228 -1.84 -8.53 -29.76
C ALA A 228 -1.36 -9.94 -30.16
N GLN A 229 -0.11 -10.28 -29.85
CA GLN A 229 0.53 -11.54 -30.27
C GLN A 229 0.61 -12.59 -29.15
N ILE A 230 -0.16 -12.44 -28.07
CA ILE A 230 -0.19 -13.42 -26.99
C ILE A 230 -0.94 -14.68 -27.44
N GLY A 231 -0.17 -15.71 -27.77
CA GLY A 231 -0.67 -17.05 -28.06
C GLY A 231 -0.88 -17.86 -26.78
N ARG A 232 -1.92 -18.70 -26.78
CA ARG A 232 -2.24 -19.64 -25.71
C ARG A 232 -2.52 -21.00 -26.34
N LYS A 233 -1.88 -22.05 -25.83
CA LYS A 233 -2.21 -23.43 -26.21
C LYS A 233 -2.18 -24.34 -24.99
N GLN A 234 -2.98 -25.39 -25.00
CA GLN A 234 -3.01 -26.36 -23.91
C GLN A 234 -1.68 -27.15 -23.86
N GLY A 235 -1.18 -27.39 -22.65
CA GLY A 235 -0.05 -28.27 -22.40
C GLY A 235 -0.46 -29.75 -22.36
N GLU A 236 0.47 -30.62 -21.97
CA GLU A 236 0.16 -32.06 -21.79
C GLU A 236 -0.77 -32.29 -20.59
N ASP A 237 -0.55 -31.57 -19.48
CA ASP A 237 -1.53 -31.51 -18.38
C ASP A 237 -2.68 -30.57 -18.79
N PRO A 238 -3.95 -31.03 -18.75
CA PRO A 238 -5.10 -30.18 -19.13
C PRO A 238 -5.26 -28.89 -18.33
N ARG A 239 -4.63 -28.79 -17.16
CA ARG A 239 -4.62 -27.60 -16.31
C ARG A 239 -3.46 -26.65 -16.63
N GLU A 240 -2.56 -27.04 -17.52
CA GLU A 240 -1.44 -26.22 -17.97
C GLU A 240 -1.76 -25.52 -19.28
N ILE A 241 -1.49 -24.23 -19.34
CA ILE A 241 -1.54 -23.46 -20.57
C ILE A 241 -0.12 -22.97 -20.87
N ILE A 242 0.29 -23.08 -22.12
CA ILE A 242 1.54 -22.56 -22.64
C ILE A 242 1.26 -21.18 -23.23
N ILE A 243 1.90 -20.16 -22.67
CA ILE A 243 1.95 -18.81 -23.21
C ILE A 243 3.13 -18.70 -24.16
N PHE A 244 2.90 -18.20 -25.37
CA PHE A 244 3.94 -18.02 -26.38
C PHE A 244 3.68 -16.80 -27.26
N ASN A 245 4.69 -16.33 -27.97
CA ASN A 245 4.51 -15.34 -29.01
C ASN A 245 3.95 -16.02 -30.26
N ALA A 246 2.73 -15.67 -30.66
CA ALA A 246 2.08 -16.22 -31.85
C ALA A 246 2.74 -15.77 -33.16
N GLY A 247 3.56 -14.71 -33.14
CA GLY A 247 4.20 -14.14 -34.33
C GLY A 247 3.25 -13.39 -35.26
N GLY A 248 1.95 -13.37 -34.95
CA GLY A 248 0.90 -12.68 -35.70
C GLY A 248 -0.21 -12.18 -34.77
N GLY A 249 -0.94 -11.17 -35.24
CA GLY A 249 -1.96 -10.46 -34.47
C GLY A 249 -1.72 -8.95 -34.51
N GLU A 250 -2.76 -8.18 -34.81
CA GLU A 250 -2.74 -6.72 -34.88
C GLU A 250 -3.95 -6.13 -34.17
N VAL A 251 -3.80 -4.91 -33.66
CA VAL A 251 -4.90 -4.13 -33.11
C VAL A 251 -5.34 -3.14 -34.17
N ALA A 252 -6.62 -3.17 -34.55
CA ALA A 252 -7.21 -2.21 -35.47
C ALA A 252 -7.74 -1.00 -34.70
N HIS A 253 -7.54 0.20 -35.26
CA HIS A 253 -8.21 1.39 -34.76
C HIS A 253 -9.72 1.30 -35.05
N PRO A 254 -10.60 1.57 -34.08
CA PRO A 254 -12.06 1.42 -34.26
C PRO A 254 -12.60 2.39 -35.31
N ILE A 255 -11.95 3.54 -35.49
CA ILE A 255 -12.27 4.50 -36.55
C ILE A 255 -11.34 4.24 -37.73
N GLY A 256 -11.90 3.81 -38.86
CA GLY A 256 -11.16 3.63 -40.12
C GLY A 256 -10.40 2.31 -40.27
N GLY A 257 -10.34 1.46 -39.24
CA GLY A 257 -9.85 0.08 -39.35
C GLY A 257 -8.34 -0.08 -39.60
N ARG A 258 -7.56 1.00 -39.55
CA ARG A 258 -6.10 0.96 -39.72
C ARG A 258 -5.45 0.09 -38.66
N GLN A 259 -4.42 -0.65 -39.05
CA GLN A 259 -3.62 -1.42 -38.10
C GLN A 259 -2.69 -0.50 -37.31
N MET A 260 -2.72 -0.63 -35.99
CA MET A 260 -1.96 0.20 -35.07
C MET A 260 -0.59 -0.40 -34.83
N LYS A 261 0.46 0.36 -35.14
CA LYS A 261 1.84 -0.06 -34.86
C LYS A 261 2.09 0.04 -33.35
N PRO A 262 2.84 -0.91 -32.75
CA PRO A 262 3.27 -0.81 -31.36
C PRO A 262 4.01 0.50 -31.10
N LYS A 263 3.61 1.24 -30.05
CA LYS A 263 4.24 2.50 -29.65
C LYS A 263 4.23 2.61 -28.13
N PHE A 264 5.35 3.01 -27.55
CA PHE A 264 5.42 3.26 -26.12
C PHE A 264 4.49 4.43 -25.72
N LEU A 265 3.82 4.33 -24.58
CA LEU A 265 2.98 5.43 -24.07
C LEU A 265 3.85 6.67 -23.81
N GLY A 266 3.61 7.72 -24.58
CA GLY A 266 4.38 8.96 -24.53
C GLY A 266 5.83 8.82 -25.02
N GLY A 267 6.15 7.74 -25.75
CA GLY A 267 7.48 7.44 -26.24
C GLY A 267 7.54 7.17 -27.75
N ALA A 268 8.67 6.61 -28.18
CA ALA A 268 8.93 6.29 -29.57
C ALA A 268 8.18 5.04 -30.07
N VAL A 269 8.16 4.86 -31.39
CA VAL A 269 7.77 3.60 -32.05
C VAL A 269 9.01 2.69 -32.08
N PRO A 270 9.06 1.59 -31.30
CA PRO A 270 10.23 0.72 -31.29
C PRO A 270 10.27 -0.20 -32.52
N ASP A 271 11.46 -0.72 -32.81
CA ASP A 271 11.62 -1.84 -33.73
C ASP A 271 11.22 -3.16 -33.05
N VAL A 272 10.11 -3.73 -33.53
CA VAL A 272 9.56 -5.01 -33.08
C VAL A 272 9.70 -6.14 -34.11
N ALA A 273 10.38 -5.89 -35.23
CA ALA A 273 10.48 -6.88 -36.31
C ALA A 273 11.22 -8.13 -35.84
N GLY A 274 10.58 -9.30 -35.97
CA GLY A 274 11.16 -10.58 -35.54
C GLY A 274 11.32 -10.78 -34.03
N LYS A 275 10.79 -9.86 -33.20
CA LYS A 275 10.92 -9.87 -31.74
C LYS A 275 9.58 -10.14 -31.05
N ASP A 276 9.60 -10.62 -29.81
CA ASP A 276 8.41 -10.60 -28.96
C ASP A 276 8.11 -9.15 -28.55
N ARG A 277 6.97 -8.64 -29.01
CA ARG A 277 6.53 -7.26 -28.73
C ARG A 277 6.48 -6.98 -27.22
N ARG A 278 6.13 -7.98 -26.41
CA ARG A 278 6.05 -7.83 -24.96
C ARG A 278 7.42 -7.69 -24.33
N GLU A 279 8.43 -8.39 -24.82
CA GLU A 279 9.80 -8.27 -24.34
C GLU A 279 10.37 -6.87 -24.62
N VAL A 280 10.11 -6.34 -25.82
CA VAL A 280 10.48 -4.97 -26.19
C VAL A 280 9.79 -3.95 -25.28
N MET A 281 8.49 -4.10 -25.04
CA MET A 281 7.71 -3.24 -24.14
C MET A 281 8.17 -3.34 -22.69
N ALA A 282 8.36 -4.55 -22.17
CA ALA A 282 8.77 -4.79 -20.80
C ALA A 282 10.16 -4.19 -20.52
N THR A 283 11.09 -4.34 -21.47
CA THR A 283 12.44 -3.75 -21.39
C THR A 283 12.38 -2.23 -21.30
N TRP A 284 11.55 -1.56 -22.12
CA TRP A 284 11.38 -0.11 -22.05
C TRP A 284 10.67 0.31 -20.76
N LEU A 285 9.55 -0.34 -20.44
CA LEU A 285 8.66 0.03 -19.34
C LEU A 285 9.42 0.00 -18.01
N ALA A 286 10.14 -1.07 -17.75
CA ALA A 286 10.95 -1.24 -16.55
C ALA A 286 12.41 -0.83 -16.81
N SER A 287 12.63 0.38 -17.33
CA SER A 287 13.96 0.96 -17.52
C SER A 287 14.06 2.36 -16.93
N LYS A 288 15.30 2.85 -16.79
CA LYS A 288 15.60 4.24 -16.42
C LYS A 288 15.13 5.28 -17.45
N GLU A 289 14.80 4.85 -18.67
CA GLU A 289 14.32 5.73 -19.74
C GLU A 289 12.82 6.00 -19.63
N ASN A 290 12.07 5.14 -18.91
CA ASN A 290 10.65 5.35 -18.66
C ASN A 290 10.47 6.33 -17.49
N PRO A 291 9.87 7.51 -17.72
CA PRO A 291 9.74 8.54 -16.68
C PRO A 291 8.66 8.25 -15.64
N TYR A 292 7.85 7.21 -15.84
CA TYR A 292 6.69 6.88 -14.99
C TYR A 292 6.96 5.72 -14.05
N PHE A 293 7.67 4.69 -14.51
CA PHE A 293 7.82 3.42 -13.79
C PHE A 293 8.36 3.59 -12.37
N ALA A 294 9.56 4.16 -12.22
CA ALA A 294 10.18 4.31 -10.91
C ALA A 294 9.37 5.24 -9.99
N LYS A 295 8.78 6.30 -10.54
CA LYS A 295 7.96 7.27 -9.80
C LYS A 295 6.66 6.66 -9.30
N ASN A 296 5.96 5.92 -10.16
CA ASN A 296 4.72 5.23 -9.82
C ASN A 296 4.96 4.19 -8.72
N LEU A 297 5.98 3.35 -8.87
CA LEU A 297 6.32 2.38 -7.84
C LEU A 297 6.69 3.05 -6.51
N ALA A 298 7.47 4.13 -6.54
CA ALA A 298 7.76 4.89 -5.34
C ALA A 298 6.51 5.53 -4.71
N ASN A 299 5.54 5.98 -5.51
CA ASN A 299 4.28 6.54 -5.03
C ASN A 299 3.38 5.48 -4.37
N ILE A 300 3.35 4.26 -4.91
CA ILE A 300 2.66 3.11 -4.28
C ILE A 300 3.27 2.81 -2.91
N VAL A 301 4.61 2.80 -2.83
CA VAL A 301 5.33 2.58 -1.56
C VAL A 301 5.04 3.71 -0.58
N TRP A 302 5.15 4.97 -1.01
CA TRP A 302 4.84 6.14 -0.21
C TRP A 302 3.41 6.08 0.35
N SER A 303 2.42 5.82 -0.50
CA SER A 303 1.02 5.77 -0.11
C SER A 303 0.72 4.72 0.94
N HIS A 304 1.49 3.62 0.98
CA HIS A 304 1.36 2.64 2.06
C HIS A 304 1.72 3.25 3.43
N PHE A 305 2.85 3.94 3.52
CA PHE A 305 3.37 4.48 4.78
C PHE A 305 2.70 5.79 5.23
N PHE A 306 2.14 6.55 4.30
CA PHE A 306 1.48 7.84 4.60
C PHE A 306 -0.04 7.81 4.46
N GLY A 307 -0.61 6.71 3.95
CA GLY A 307 -2.06 6.56 3.72
C GLY A 307 -2.58 7.31 2.49
N GLN A 308 -1.74 8.16 1.89
CA GLN A 308 -2.02 8.94 0.68
C GLN A 308 -0.75 9.03 -0.16
N GLY A 309 -0.90 8.96 -1.49
CA GLY A 309 0.21 9.16 -2.42
C GLY A 309 0.64 10.63 -2.51
N ILE A 310 1.87 10.88 -2.96
CA ILE A 310 2.30 12.21 -3.39
C ILE A 310 1.46 12.64 -4.59
N ILE A 311 1.13 11.68 -5.47
CA ILE A 311 0.01 11.79 -6.39
C ILE A 311 -1.11 10.94 -5.77
N ASP A 312 -2.19 11.58 -5.34
CA ASP A 312 -3.31 10.90 -4.71
C ASP A 312 -4.18 10.18 -5.73
N GLN A 313 -4.65 9.00 -5.34
CA GLN A 313 -4.88 7.85 -6.22
C GLN A 313 -3.60 7.49 -6.99
N VAL A 314 -2.84 6.55 -6.41
CA VAL A 314 -1.52 6.16 -6.91
C VAL A 314 -1.53 5.64 -8.35
N ASP A 315 -2.67 5.16 -8.82
CA ASP A 315 -2.88 4.60 -10.15
C ASP A 315 -3.53 5.60 -11.13
N ASP A 316 -3.57 6.90 -10.81
CA ASP A 316 -4.23 7.96 -11.58
C ASP A 316 -3.33 9.18 -11.85
N VAL A 317 -2.14 8.91 -12.37
CA VAL A 317 -1.13 9.89 -12.76
C VAL A 317 -1.51 10.54 -14.09
N ARG A 318 -1.91 11.81 -14.02
CA ARG A 318 -2.27 12.63 -15.18
C ARG A 318 -1.92 14.09 -14.96
N VAL A 319 -1.85 14.88 -16.03
CA VAL A 319 -1.53 16.32 -15.95
C VAL A 319 -2.51 17.09 -15.03
N SER A 320 -3.77 16.66 -15.01
CA SER A 320 -4.83 17.25 -14.17
C SER A 320 -4.91 16.70 -12.74
N ASN A 321 -4.01 15.79 -12.37
CA ASN A 321 -3.82 15.27 -11.02
C ASN A 321 -2.32 15.34 -10.66
N PRO A 322 -1.78 16.55 -10.48
CA PRO A 322 -0.36 16.75 -10.26
C PRO A 322 0.07 16.24 -8.88
N PRO A 323 1.35 15.94 -8.69
CA PRO A 323 1.89 15.63 -7.38
C PRO A 323 1.76 16.83 -6.42
N SER A 324 1.52 16.56 -5.13
CA SER A 324 1.60 17.57 -4.07
C SER A 324 3.04 18.09 -3.91
N ASN A 325 4.04 17.25 -4.18
CA ASN A 325 5.45 17.60 -4.18
C ASN A 325 6.18 16.95 -5.37
N ALA A 326 6.33 17.70 -6.47
CA ALA A 326 6.93 17.21 -7.70
C ALA A 326 8.41 16.85 -7.51
N GLU A 327 9.15 17.70 -6.81
CA GLU A 327 10.58 17.48 -6.53
C GLU A 327 10.80 16.20 -5.71
N LEU A 328 9.93 15.92 -4.73
CA LEU A 328 10.00 14.70 -3.93
C LEU A 328 9.78 13.42 -4.75
N ILE A 329 8.70 13.36 -5.55
CA ILE A 329 8.41 12.14 -6.32
C ILE A 329 9.45 11.91 -7.43
N ASP A 330 10.01 12.99 -7.98
CA ASP A 330 11.10 12.92 -8.95
C ASP A 330 12.38 12.37 -8.31
N GLU A 331 12.77 12.88 -7.13
CA GLU A 331 13.95 12.37 -6.43
C GLU A 331 13.74 10.94 -5.93
N LEU A 332 12.55 10.56 -5.44
CA LEU A 332 12.23 9.17 -5.09
C LEU A 332 12.39 8.22 -6.28
N GLY A 333 11.86 8.58 -7.46
CA GLY A 333 12.00 7.77 -8.67
C GLY A 333 13.46 7.67 -9.15
N LYS A 334 14.22 8.77 -9.06
CA LYS A 334 15.65 8.80 -9.35
C LYS A 334 16.44 7.92 -8.39
N LYS A 335 16.22 8.05 -7.08
CA LYS A 335 16.86 7.22 -6.05
C LYS A 335 16.54 5.75 -6.25
N PHE A 336 15.29 5.42 -6.52
CA PHE A 336 14.92 4.03 -6.77
C PHE A 336 15.65 3.44 -7.98
N THR A 337 15.87 4.24 -9.03
CA THR A 337 16.71 3.86 -10.18
C THR A 337 18.19 3.72 -9.81
N GLU A 338 18.75 4.67 -9.04
CA GLU A 338 20.14 4.62 -8.53
C GLU A 338 20.40 3.39 -7.63
N TYR A 339 19.37 2.94 -6.91
CA TYR A 339 19.42 1.73 -6.08
C TYR A 339 19.28 0.44 -6.89
N ASN A 340 19.28 0.50 -8.21
CA ASN A 340 18.96 -0.63 -9.09
C ASN A 340 17.63 -1.29 -8.71
N TYR A 341 16.64 -0.46 -8.40
CA TYR A 341 15.29 -0.89 -8.02
C TYR A 341 15.25 -1.81 -6.78
N ASP A 342 16.18 -1.60 -5.83
CA ASP A 342 16.15 -2.22 -4.50
C ASP A 342 14.96 -1.69 -3.70
N PHE A 343 13.98 -2.58 -3.51
CA PHE A 343 12.72 -2.26 -2.86
C PHE A 343 12.90 -1.95 -1.37
N LYS A 344 13.67 -2.78 -0.64
CA LYS A 344 13.91 -2.59 0.79
C LYS A 344 14.68 -1.29 1.06
N LYS A 345 15.62 -0.92 0.19
CA LYS A 345 16.37 0.34 0.33
C LYS A 345 15.44 1.57 0.21
N LEU A 346 14.51 1.57 -0.74
CA LEU A 346 13.51 2.63 -0.87
C LEU A 346 12.62 2.71 0.38
N VAL A 347 12.11 1.57 0.86
CA VAL A 347 11.30 1.52 2.09
C VAL A 347 12.08 2.06 3.29
N ARG A 348 13.36 1.68 3.43
CA ARG A 348 14.22 2.14 4.52
C ARG A 348 14.35 3.65 4.54
N ASP A 349 14.60 4.28 3.40
CA ASP A 349 14.74 5.73 3.31
C ASP A 349 13.45 6.45 3.73
N ILE A 350 12.29 5.91 3.34
CA ILE A 350 10.99 6.45 3.74
C ILE A 350 10.80 6.30 5.26
N CYS A 351 10.97 5.10 5.82
CA CYS A 351 10.70 4.83 7.24
C CYS A 351 11.72 5.44 8.21
N THR A 352 12.92 5.80 7.75
CA THR A 352 13.94 6.49 8.56
C THR A 352 13.90 8.02 8.42
N SER A 353 13.03 8.55 7.56
CA SER A 353 12.79 9.99 7.47
C SER A 353 12.20 10.54 8.78
N ARG A 354 12.50 11.79 9.10
CA ARG A 354 11.80 12.54 10.16
C ARG A 354 10.32 12.71 9.82
N ILE A 355 9.97 12.86 8.54
CA ILE A 355 8.58 13.02 8.08
C ILE A 355 7.71 11.80 8.42
N TYR A 356 8.22 10.58 8.26
CA TYR A 356 7.51 9.37 8.68
C TYR A 356 7.27 9.30 10.20
N GLN A 357 8.10 10.00 10.98
CA GLN A 357 8.10 9.98 12.44
C GLN A 357 7.33 11.16 13.06
N LEU A 358 6.59 11.93 12.26
CA LEU A 358 5.77 13.03 12.77
C LEU A 358 4.62 12.50 13.65
N SER A 359 4.22 13.30 14.64
CA SER A 359 3.00 13.04 15.42
C SER A 359 1.75 13.34 14.58
N THR A 360 0.63 12.70 14.92
CA THR A 360 -0.71 13.05 14.42
C THR A 360 -1.27 14.32 15.04
N LYS A 361 -0.68 14.80 16.15
CA LYS A 361 -1.08 16.06 16.77
C LYS A 361 -0.66 17.22 15.89
N THR A 362 -1.65 17.98 15.41
CA THR A 362 -1.43 19.17 14.61
C THR A 362 -1.07 20.38 15.48
N ASN A 363 -0.41 21.35 14.87
CA ASN A 363 -0.21 22.69 15.37
C ASN A 363 -1.07 23.69 14.57
N GLU A 364 -1.10 24.95 14.98
CA GLU A 364 -1.93 26.00 14.35
C GLU A 364 -1.65 26.19 12.85
N THR A 365 -0.40 25.97 12.43
CA THR A 365 0.01 26.19 11.04
C THR A 365 -0.31 25.01 10.13
N ASN A 366 -0.50 23.80 10.66
CA ASN A 366 -0.72 22.60 9.86
C ASN A 366 -2.08 21.92 10.06
N ALA A 367 -2.93 22.45 10.93
CA ALA A 367 -4.27 21.90 11.23
C ALA A 367 -5.20 21.70 10.01
N LEU A 368 -4.94 22.39 8.90
CA LEU A 368 -5.71 22.29 7.65
C LEU A 368 -4.91 21.66 6.50
N ASP A 369 -3.71 21.15 6.77
CA ASP A 369 -2.93 20.46 5.75
C ASP A 369 -3.39 19.02 5.65
N ASP A 370 -3.79 18.59 4.46
CA ASP A 370 -4.29 17.24 4.19
C ASP A 370 -3.47 16.51 3.11
N ARG A 371 -2.42 17.15 2.57
CA ARG A 371 -1.72 16.64 1.37
C ARG A 371 -0.21 16.85 1.33
N ASN A 372 0.33 17.71 2.20
CA ASN A 372 1.76 18.09 2.16
C ASN A 372 2.61 17.36 3.21
N PHE A 373 2.04 16.38 3.91
CA PHE A 373 2.74 15.52 4.86
C PHE A 373 3.39 16.30 6.02
N SER A 374 2.76 17.39 6.46
CA SER A 374 3.22 18.19 7.61
C SER A 374 3.01 17.50 8.97
N HIS A 375 2.26 16.40 9.01
CA HIS A 375 2.01 15.58 10.19
C HIS A 375 1.63 14.16 9.75
N ALA A 376 1.67 13.20 10.68
CA ALA A 376 1.16 11.87 10.40
C ALA A 376 -0.38 11.89 10.38
N THR A 377 -0.99 11.02 9.59
CA THR A 377 -2.45 10.88 9.51
C THR A 377 -2.91 9.64 10.26
N LEU A 378 -4.14 9.70 10.80
CA LEU A 378 -4.79 8.51 11.34
C LEU A 378 -5.22 7.59 10.19
N ARG A 379 -4.68 6.37 10.16
CA ARG A 379 -4.91 5.40 9.09
C ARG A 379 -5.62 4.18 9.64
N ARG A 380 -6.77 3.83 9.07
CA ARG A 380 -7.44 2.58 9.42
C ARG A 380 -6.51 1.40 9.13
N ILE A 381 -6.41 0.44 10.04
CA ILE A 381 -5.68 -0.80 9.78
C ILE A 381 -6.46 -1.64 8.76
N ARG A 382 -5.76 -2.23 7.77
CA ARG A 382 -6.35 -3.13 6.76
C ARG A 382 -7.02 -4.35 7.41
N SER A 383 -8.01 -4.93 6.75
CA SER A 383 -8.80 -6.04 7.30
C SER A 383 -7.93 -7.25 7.69
N GLU A 384 -6.97 -7.64 6.85
CA GLU A 384 -6.07 -8.76 7.12
C GLU A 384 -5.19 -8.47 8.34
N VAL A 385 -4.54 -7.31 8.34
CA VAL A 385 -3.66 -6.86 9.43
C VAL A 385 -4.43 -6.73 10.74
N LEU A 386 -5.65 -6.19 10.71
CA LEU A 386 -6.48 -6.02 11.90
C LEU A 386 -6.90 -7.38 12.48
N LEU A 387 -7.30 -8.33 11.63
CA LEU A 387 -7.62 -9.69 12.08
C LEU A 387 -6.40 -10.36 12.70
N ASP A 388 -5.23 -10.24 12.05
CA ASP A 388 -3.98 -10.80 12.55
C ASP A 388 -3.57 -10.18 13.89
N CYS A 389 -3.78 -8.87 14.08
CA CYS A 389 -3.53 -8.18 15.35
C CYS A 389 -4.49 -8.64 16.46
N ILE A 390 -5.78 -8.82 16.17
CA ILE A 390 -6.75 -9.37 17.14
C ILE A 390 -6.31 -10.79 17.54
N THR A 391 -5.96 -11.62 16.56
CA THR A 391 -5.54 -13.01 16.78
C THR A 391 -4.27 -13.08 17.61
N LEU A 392 -3.29 -12.22 17.34
CA LEU A 392 -2.05 -12.13 18.10
C LEU A 392 -2.30 -11.64 19.54
N ALA A 393 -3.08 -10.56 19.70
CA ALA A 393 -3.38 -10.00 21.01
C ALA A 393 -4.06 -11.03 21.92
N THR A 394 -5.01 -11.79 21.36
CA THR A 394 -5.82 -12.81 22.06
C THR A 394 -5.16 -14.19 22.15
N GLN A 395 -3.97 -14.40 21.57
CA GLN A 395 -3.31 -15.70 21.47
C GLN A 395 -4.16 -16.82 20.84
N THR A 396 -5.02 -16.46 19.90
CA THR A 396 -5.86 -17.42 19.18
C THR A 396 -5.23 -17.88 17.87
N LYS A 397 -5.87 -18.80 17.16
CA LYS A 397 -5.44 -19.29 15.85
C LYS A 397 -6.59 -19.21 14.87
N ASP A 398 -6.34 -18.67 13.69
CA ASP A 398 -7.30 -18.68 12.59
C ASP A 398 -7.06 -19.85 11.64
N LYS A 399 -8.11 -20.20 10.91
CA LYS A 399 -8.06 -21.18 9.81
C LYS A 399 -8.62 -20.54 8.55
N PHE A 400 -7.81 -20.54 7.50
CA PHE A 400 -8.21 -20.07 6.18
C PHE A 400 -8.20 -21.24 5.18
N GLY A 401 -9.02 -21.13 4.13
CA GLY A 401 -9.05 -22.13 3.07
C GLY A 401 -7.67 -22.31 2.43
N GLY A 402 -7.22 -23.56 2.31
CA GLY A 402 -5.91 -23.89 1.73
C GLY A 402 -4.68 -23.63 2.61
N LEU A 403 -4.84 -23.08 3.82
CA LEU A 403 -3.73 -22.75 4.73
C LEU A 403 -3.78 -23.57 6.03
N PRO A 404 -2.65 -23.88 6.69
CA PRO A 404 -2.64 -24.57 7.98
C PRO A 404 -3.30 -23.73 9.10
N LEU A 405 -3.71 -24.40 10.19
CA LEU A 405 -4.24 -23.71 11.38
C LEU A 405 -3.16 -22.81 11.99
N GLY A 406 -3.52 -21.57 12.33
CA GLY A 406 -2.60 -20.56 12.84
C GLY A 406 -1.89 -19.75 11.75
N SER A 407 -2.29 -19.90 10.49
CA SER A 407 -1.84 -19.01 9.42
C SER A 407 -2.45 -17.62 9.60
N ARG A 408 -1.75 -16.61 9.09
CA ARG A 408 -2.18 -15.21 9.09
C ARG A 408 -3.07 -14.88 7.90
N ALA A 409 -3.95 -13.91 8.05
CA ALA A 409 -4.80 -13.41 6.97
C ALA A 409 -3.98 -12.81 5.83
N VAL A 410 -2.86 -12.15 6.13
CA VAL A 410 -1.94 -11.62 5.09
C VAL A 410 -1.33 -12.72 4.21
N GLN A 411 -1.33 -13.98 4.65
CA GLN A 411 -0.80 -15.12 3.89
C GLN A 411 -1.84 -15.72 2.92
N ILE A 412 -3.07 -15.21 2.88
CA ILE A 412 -4.10 -15.73 1.98
C ILE A 412 -3.69 -15.51 0.52
N ALA A 413 -3.40 -16.61 -0.16
CA ALA A 413 -2.93 -16.61 -1.54
C ALA A 413 -4.03 -16.31 -2.56
N ASP A 414 -5.26 -16.78 -2.33
CA ASP A 414 -6.37 -16.62 -3.28
C ASP A 414 -7.21 -15.37 -2.95
N GLY A 415 -7.44 -14.51 -3.94
CA GLY A 415 -8.39 -13.40 -3.84
C GLY A 415 -9.81 -13.83 -3.44
N ASN A 416 -10.23 -15.05 -3.80
CA ASN A 416 -11.56 -15.57 -3.47
C ASN A 416 -11.71 -16.13 -2.04
N THR A 417 -10.61 -16.35 -1.33
CA THR A 417 -10.66 -16.84 0.06
C THR A 417 -10.90 -15.67 1.00
N SER A 418 -12.03 -15.69 1.73
CA SER A 418 -12.40 -14.66 2.70
C SER A 418 -13.11 -15.26 3.92
N THR A 419 -13.34 -14.42 4.92
CA THR A 419 -14.22 -14.68 6.07
C THR A 419 -15.22 -13.55 6.19
N TYR A 420 -16.26 -13.71 7.02
CA TYR A 420 -17.22 -12.62 7.27
C TYR A 420 -16.53 -11.34 7.78
N PHE A 421 -15.49 -11.48 8.63
CA PHE A 421 -14.68 -10.36 9.09
C PHE A 421 -13.96 -9.68 7.91
N LEU A 422 -13.20 -10.44 7.12
CA LEU A 422 -12.40 -9.89 6.02
C LEU A 422 -13.27 -9.16 4.97
N THR A 423 -14.42 -9.76 4.62
CA THR A 423 -15.39 -9.15 3.70
C THR A 423 -15.97 -7.85 4.29
N THR A 424 -16.42 -7.86 5.55
CA THR A 424 -17.00 -6.68 6.21
C THR A 424 -16.01 -5.51 6.32
N PHE A 425 -14.73 -5.82 6.52
CA PHE A 425 -13.65 -4.85 6.65
C PHE A 425 -12.97 -4.46 5.32
N GLY A 426 -13.55 -4.86 4.19
CA GLY A 426 -13.17 -4.34 2.88
C GLY A 426 -11.97 -5.00 2.23
N ARG A 427 -11.69 -6.28 2.53
CA ARG A 427 -10.68 -7.07 1.80
C ARG A 427 -11.00 -7.11 0.30
N ALA A 428 -9.98 -6.94 -0.54
CA ALA A 428 -10.11 -7.07 -1.99
C ALA A 428 -10.38 -8.52 -2.41
N THR A 429 -11.25 -8.72 -3.41
CA THR A 429 -11.42 -10.01 -4.11
C THR A 429 -10.32 -10.22 -5.16
N ARG A 430 -9.55 -9.17 -5.42
CA ARG A 430 -8.50 -9.03 -6.43
C ARG A 430 -9.07 -9.10 -7.84
N ASP A 431 -10.31 -8.64 -8.01
CA ASP A 431 -11.05 -8.66 -9.27
C ASP A 431 -10.58 -7.61 -10.27
N SER A 432 -9.98 -6.52 -9.78
CA SER A 432 -9.49 -5.38 -10.53
C SER A 432 -8.05 -5.05 -10.12
N VAL A 433 -7.37 -4.23 -10.92
CA VAL A 433 -6.07 -3.64 -10.54
C VAL A 433 -6.24 -2.29 -9.83
N CYS A 434 -7.48 -1.83 -9.61
CA CYS A 434 -7.75 -0.52 -9.02
C CYS A 434 -7.18 -0.43 -7.61
N SER A 435 -6.47 0.66 -7.30
CA SER A 435 -6.05 0.94 -5.93
C SER A 435 -7.26 1.08 -4.97
N CYS A 436 -8.44 1.38 -5.53
CA CYS A 436 -9.71 1.57 -4.83
C CYS A 436 -10.45 0.28 -4.46
N GLU A 437 -9.94 -0.91 -4.83
CA GLU A 437 -10.64 -2.17 -4.57
C GLU A 437 -10.68 -2.50 -3.07
N VAL A 438 -9.58 -2.23 -2.35
CA VAL A 438 -9.54 -2.31 -0.89
C VAL A 438 -10.35 -1.14 -0.32
N LYS A 439 -11.41 -1.44 0.43
CA LYS A 439 -12.29 -0.40 1.01
C LYS A 439 -11.78 0.01 2.37
N MET A 440 -11.33 1.25 2.51
CA MET A 440 -10.76 1.78 3.75
C MET A 440 -11.74 2.65 4.53
N GLU A 441 -12.86 3.02 3.93
CA GLU A 441 -13.87 3.86 4.57
C GLU A 441 -14.56 3.12 5.72
N PRO A 442 -14.75 3.78 6.88
CA PRO A 442 -15.49 3.19 7.99
C PRO A 442 -16.97 3.04 7.63
N ASN A 443 -17.61 1.97 8.11
CA ASN A 443 -19.06 1.79 7.97
C ASN A 443 -19.70 1.24 9.26
N LEU A 444 -21.03 1.35 9.34
CA LEU A 444 -21.79 0.91 10.52
C LEU A 444 -21.64 -0.60 10.79
N SER A 445 -21.62 -1.42 9.74
CA SER A 445 -21.48 -2.88 9.86
C SER A 445 -20.15 -3.28 10.50
N GLN A 446 -19.05 -2.58 10.20
CA GLN A 446 -17.76 -2.79 10.85
C GLN A 446 -17.82 -2.50 12.35
N ALA A 447 -18.43 -1.38 12.75
CA ALA A 447 -18.57 -1.02 14.16
C ALA A 447 -19.45 -2.03 14.91
N LEU A 448 -20.59 -2.42 14.35
CA LEU A 448 -21.47 -3.44 14.93
C LEU A 448 -20.79 -4.81 15.03
N HIS A 449 -19.95 -5.16 14.05
CA HIS A 449 -19.22 -6.43 14.06
C HIS A 449 -18.15 -6.49 15.17
N LEU A 450 -17.46 -5.39 15.47
CA LEU A 450 -16.49 -5.38 16.58
C LEU A 450 -17.22 -5.49 17.93
N LEU A 451 -18.32 -4.75 18.08
CA LEU A 451 -19.06 -4.70 19.34
C LEU A 451 -19.80 -6.01 19.65
N ASN A 452 -20.52 -6.54 18.67
CA ASN A 452 -21.47 -7.63 18.88
C ASN A 452 -21.09 -8.92 18.15
N GLY A 453 -20.10 -8.87 17.27
CA GLY A 453 -19.73 -10.01 16.44
C GLY A 453 -18.91 -11.05 17.20
N ASP A 454 -18.97 -12.29 16.71
CA ASP A 454 -18.30 -13.42 17.32
C ASP A 454 -16.76 -13.33 17.25
N THR A 455 -16.21 -12.44 16.42
CA THR A 455 -14.75 -12.35 16.22
C THR A 455 -14.02 -11.99 17.51
N ILE A 456 -14.42 -10.94 18.23
CA ILE A 456 -13.72 -10.54 19.45
C ILE A 456 -14.15 -11.45 20.62
N ASN A 457 -15.46 -11.60 20.83
CA ASN A 457 -15.99 -12.36 21.97
C ASN A 457 -15.51 -13.82 21.97
N SER A 458 -15.59 -14.52 20.83
CA SER A 458 -15.12 -15.91 20.76
C SER A 458 -13.61 -16.01 20.93
N LYS A 459 -12.84 -15.04 20.41
CA LYS A 459 -11.38 -15.06 20.53
C LYS A 459 -10.91 -14.80 21.96
N LEU A 460 -11.58 -13.92 22.71
CA LEU A 460 -11.28 -13.72 24.13
C LEU A 460 -11.51 -15.00 24.93
N GLN A 461 -12.65 -15.66 24.71
CA GLN A 461 -13.00 -16.91 25.39
C GLN A 461 -12.06 -18.07 25.02
N GLN A 462 -11.70 -18.21 23.74
CA GLN A 462 -10.78 -19.26 23.27
C GLN A 462 -9.33 -19.02 23.70
N GLY A 463 -8.91 -17.76 23.75
CA GLY A 463 -7.54 -17.36 24.07
C GLY A 463 -7.13 -17.67 25.50
N GLY A 464 -8.06 -17.55 26.46
CA GLY A 464 -7.83 -17.91 27.86
C GLY A 464 -6.67 -17.16 28.53
N LEU A 465 -6.25 -16.01 27.96
CA LEU A 465 -5.07 -15.28 28.40
C LEU A 465 -5.20 -14.79 29.85
N ILE A 466 -6.38 -14.31 30.22
CA ILE A 466 -6.65 -13.82 31.58
C ILE A 466 -6.56 -14.96 32.59
N ASP A 467 -7.18 -16.11 32.28
CA ASP A 467 -7.09 -17.31 33.12
C ASP A 467 -5.63 -17.75 33.32
N LEU A 468 -4.85 -17.72 32.25
CA LEU A 468 -3.42 -18.06 32.30
C LEU A 468 -2.66 -17.11 33.23
N ARG A 469 -2.86 -15.79 33.09
CA ARG A 469 -2.15 -14.79 33.91
C ARG A 469 -2.56 -14.81 35.38
N LEU A 470 -3.84 -15.05 35.67
CA LEU A 470 -4.31 -15.24 37.04
C LEU A 470 -3.71 -16.50 37.67
N LYS A 471 -3.60 -17.61 36.91
CA LYS A 471 -2.93 -18.85 37.37
C LYS A 471 -1.43 -18.66 37.61
N GLU A 472 -0.78 -17.80 36.82
CA GLU A 472 0.62 -17.40 37.02
C GLU A 472 0.82 -16.44 38.20
N GLY A 473 -0.25 -16.03 38.90
CA GLY A 473 -0.19 -15.16 40.08
C GLY A 473 0.01 -13.68 39.74
N LYS A 474 -0.26 -13.26 38.50
CA LYS A 474 -0.21 -11.84 38.12
C LYS A 474 -1.35 -11.07 38.79
N THR A 475 -1.04 -9.86 39.27
CA THR A 475 -2.06 -8.97 39.85
C THR A 475 -2.91 -8.33 38.75
N PRO A 476 -4.17 -7.95 39.02
CA PRO A 476 -5.01 -7.29 38.02
C PRO A 476 -4.38 -6.05 37.35
N PRO A 477 -3.67 -5.15 38.06
CA PRO A 477 -2.96 -4.03 37.40
C PRO A 477 -1.87 -4.49 36.41
N GLN A 478 -1.13 -5.57 36.73
CA GLN A 478 -0.13 -6.13 35.82
C GLN A 478 -0.78 -6.75 34.57
N ILE A 479 -1.94 -7.38 34.73
CA ILE A 479 -2.71 -7.94 33.61
C ILE A 479 -3.23 -6.82 32.71
N ILE A 480 -3.77 -5.74 33.29
CA ILE A 480 -4.20 -4.55 32.54
C ILE A 480 -3.03 -3.96 31.76
N GLU A 481 -1.87 -3.76 32.40
CA GLU A 481 -0.68 -3.26 31.70
C GLU A 481 -0.29 -4.16 30.52
N GLU A 482 -0.28 -5.48 30.70
CA GLU A 482 0.00 -6.42 29.61
C GLU A 482 -1.02 -6.31 28.47
N MET A 483 -2.32 -6.14 28.75
CA MET A 483 -3.34 -5.94 27.72
C MET A 483 -3.13 -4.65 26.92
N TYR A 484 -2.80 -3.55 27.60
CA TYR A 484 -2.47 -2.28 26.95
C TYR A 484 -1.25 -2.43 26.03
N LEU A 485 -0.21 -3.15 26.46
CA LEU A 485 0.96 -3.41 25.64
C LEU A 485 0.63 -4.29 24.42
N ARG A 486 -0.17 -5.34 24.61
CA ARG A 486 -0.58 -6.27 23.53
C ARG A 486 -1.51 -5.65 22.50
N THR A 487 -2.28 -4.63 22.88
CA THR A 487 -3.30 -4.03 22.00
C THR A 487 -2.90 -2.66 21.49
N LEU A 488 -2.43 -1.78 22.37
CA LEU A 488 -2.15 -0.37 22.07
C LEU A 488 -0.65 -0.08 21.98
N THR A 489 0.22 -1.00 22.41
CA THR A 489 1.68 -0.82 22.35
C THR A 489 2.17 0.38 23.19
N ARG A 490 1.49 0.62 24.30
CA ARG A 490 1.87 1.63 25.30
C ARG A 490 1.40 1.18 26.67
N LYS A 491 1.90 1.82 27.73
CA LYS A 491 1.34 1.60 29.07
C LYS A 491 0.01 2.35 29.24
N PRO A 492 -0.88 1.90 30.15
CA PRO A 492 -2.01 2.73 30.55
C PRO A 492 -1.49 4.00 31.20
N THR A 493 -2.12 5.13 30.92
CA THR A 493 -1.86 6.38 31.63
C THR A 493 -2.28 6.24 33.10
N GLU A 494 -1.74 7.07 33.98
CA GLU A 494 -2.10 7.06 35.41
C GLU A 494 -3.62 7.23 35.62
N LYS A 495 -4.26 8.07 34.80
CA LYS A 495 -5.71 8.29 34.82
C LYS A 495 -6.50 7.05 34.40
N GLU A 496 -6.08 6.39 33.32
CA GLU A 496 -6.72 5.14 32.85
C GLU A 496 -6.57 4.04 33.90
N LEU A 497 -5.36 3.86 34.45
CA LEU A 497 -5.08 2.82 35.44
C LEU A 497 -5.86 3.06 36.74
N ALA A 498 -5.93 4.30 37.23
CA ALA A 498 -6.71 4.65 38.41
C ALA A 498 -8.21 4.39 38.22
N ALA A 499 -8.75 4.71 37.05
CA ALA A 499 -10.16 4.45 36.73
C ALA A 499 -10.46 2.95 36.70
N LEU A 500 -9.61 2.14 36.05
CA LEU A 500 -9.78 0.69 35.97
C LEU A 500 -9.60 -0.01 37.32
N ASN A 501 -8.63 0.43 38.13
CA ASN A 501 -8.44 -0.09 39.49
C ASN A 501 -9.64 0.23 40.38
N GLY A 502 -10.27 1.40 40.22
CA GLY A 502 -11.49 1.76 40.96
C GLY A 502 -12.65 0.79 40.74
N VAL A 503 -12.78 0.22 39.53
CA VAL A 503 -13.79 -0.80 39.21
C VAL A 503 -13.44 -2.14 39.87
N LEU A 504 -12.16 -2.50 39.93
CA LEU A 504 -11.69 -3.78 40.49
C LEU A 504 -11.78 -3.87 42.02
N VAL A 505 -11.75 -2.75 42.75
CA VAL A 505 -11.71 -2.74 44.24
C VAL A 505 -12.94 -3.39 44.89
N ASN A 506 -14.09 -3.39 44.22
CA ASN A 506 -15.35 -3.91 44.77
C ASN A 506 -15.71 -5.31 44.25
N GLU A 507 -14.88 -5.90 43.39
CA GLU A 507 -15.19 -7.18 42.73
C GLU A 507 -14.52 -8.36 43.41
N LYS A 508 -15.30 -9.41 43.68
CA LYS A 508 -14.80 -10.66 44.29
C LYS A 508 -14.03 -11.52 43.30
N ASP A 509 -14.43 -11.48 42.03
CA ASP A 509 -13.74 -12.13 40.92
C ASP A 509 -13.28 -11.05 39.93
N PRO A 510 -11.97 -10.82 39.77
CA PRO A 510 -11.47 -9.81 38.85
C PRO A 510 -11.61 -10.23 37.37
N LYS A 511 -11.88 -11.51 37.08
CA LYS A 511 -11.85 -12.04 35.71
C LYS A 511 -12.84 -11.34 34.76
N PRO A 512 -14.15 -11.19 35.07
CA PRO A 512 -15.10 -10.55 34.15
C PRO A 512 -14.71 -9.11 33.82
N VAL A 513 -14.23 -8.35 34.81
CA VAL A 513 -13.75 -6.98 34.60
C VAL A 513 -12.53 -6.95 33.68
N LEU A 514 -11.58 -7.87 33.87
CA LEU A 514 -10.40 -7.97 33.00
C LEU A 514 -10.79 -8.36 31.57
N GLU A 515 -11.80 -9.23 31.38
CA GLU A 515 -12.34 -9.58 30.07
C GLU A 515 -12.98 -8.36 29.39
N ASP A 516 -13.76 -7.57 30.13
CA ASP A 516 -14.40 -6.34 29.64
C ASP A 516 -13.36 -5.26 29.28
N VAL A 517 -12.28 -5.14 30.07
CA VAL A 517 -11.17 -4.23 29.74
C VAL A 517 -10.50 -4.67 28.45
N PHE A 518 -10.22 -5.96 28.28
CA PHE A 518 -9.57 -6.46 27.08
C PHE A 518 -10.47 -6.27 25.84
N TRP A 519 -11.76 -6.58 25.97
CA TRP A 519 -12.76 -6.32 24.94
C TRP A 519 -12.82 -4.83 24.58
N SER A 520 -12.80 -3.95 25.57
CA SER A 520 -12.86 -2.49 25.36
C SER A 520 -11.63 -1.97 24.62
N LEU A 521 -10.44 -2.50 24.93
CA LEU A 521 -9.20 -2.16 24.22
C LEU A 521 -9.25 -2.58 22.76
N LEU A 522 -9.68 -3.81 22.46
CA LEU A 522 -9.81 -4.33 21.10
C LEU A 522 -10.88 -3.60 20.26
N ASN A 523 -11.87 -3.00 20.92
CA ASN A 523 -12.91 -2.18 20.29
C ASN A 523 -12.56 -0.68 20.22
N SER A 524 -11.45 -0.26 20.81
CA SER A 524 -11.07 1.14 20.87
C SER A 524 -10.66 1.68 19.48
N ARG A 525 -10.87 2.97 19.27
CA ARG A 525 -10.38 3.66 18.06
C ARG A 525 -8.86 3.58 17.96
N GLU A 526 -8.16 3.64 19.09
CA GLU A 526 -6.69 3.54 19.14
C GLU A 526 -6.18 2.18 18.65
N PHE A 527 -6.95 1.10 18.91
CA PHE A 527 -6.62 -0.22 18.40
C PHE A 527 -6.82 -0.32 16.87
N VAL A 528 -7.95 0.20 16.36
CA VAL A 528 -8.35 0.04 14.94
C VAL A 528 -7.58 0.97 13.98
N PHE A 529 -6.99 2.06 14.50
CA PHE A 529 -6.23 3.03 13.71
C PHE A 529 -4.73 3.00 14.03
N ASN A 530 -3.92 3.00 12.97
CA ASN A 530 -2.50 3.34 13.04
C ASN A 530 -2.37 4.87 13.12
N HIS A 531 -1.48 5.36 13.97
CA HIS A 531 -1.39 6.78 14.35
C HIS A 531 0.04 7.26 14.51
#